data_AF-A0A1Q7WHC6-F1
#
_entry.id   AF-A0A1Q7WHC6-F1
#
_cell.length_a   1.000
_cell.length_b   1.000
_cell.length_c   1.000
_cell.angle_alpha   90.00
_cell.angle_beta   90.00
_cell.angle_gamma   90.00
#
_symmetry.space_group_name_H-M   'P 1'
#
loop_
_entity.id
_entity.type
_entity.pdbx_description
1 polymer ?
#
loop_
_entity_poly.entity_id
_entity_poly.type
_entity_poly.pdbx_seq_one_letter_code
_entity_poly.pdbx_strand_id
1 'polypeptide(L)'
;MSNVLTDHTIKTLLVAVGADPAIETTDFDASFEDLDLDSLARAEFAARVREATGVDVEDRLDPTVTPSAVRRMVLDQLSTVDG
;
A
#
# COMPACT_ATOMS: atom_id res chain seq x y z
N MET A 1 3.78 11.28 16.23
CA MET A 1 3.55 10.97 14.81
C MET A 1 2.70 9.72 14.73
N SER A 2 1.43 9.87 14.37
CA SER A 2 0.49 8.75 14.28
C SER A 2 0.98 7.81 13.17
N ASN A 3 1.20 6.54 13.51
CA ASN A 3 1.65 5.51 12.58
C ASN A 3 0.52 5.20 11.59
N VAL A 4 0.32 6.06 10.58
CA VAL A 4 -0.88 6.08 9.72
C VAL A 4 -1.05 4.82 8.86
N LEU A 5 0.03 4.14 8.49
CA LEU A 5 0.02 2.86 7.79
C LEU A 5 0.59 1.76 8.68
N THR A 6 -0.20 1.32 9.65
CA THR A 6 0.10 0.11 10.42
C THR A 6 0.01 -1.12 9.51
N ASP A 7 0.62 -2.23 9.94
CA ASP A 7 0.51 -3.51 9.21
C ASP A 7 -0.95 -3.96 9.08
N HIS A 8 -1.77 -3.68 10.11
CA HIS A 8 -3.21 -3.95 10.08
C HIS A 8 -3.93 -3.10 9.02
N THR A 9 -3.55 -1.82 8.87
CA THR A 9 -4.09 -0.94 7.85
C THR A 9 -3.74 -1.47 6.46
N ILE A 10 -2.46 -1.79 6.20
CA ILE A 10 -2.02 -2.36 4.92
C ILE A 10 -2.79 -3.65 4.61
N LYS A 11 -2.89 -4.58 5.56
CA LYS A 11 -3.68 -5.81 5.39
C LYS A 11 -5.12 -5.50 4.99
N THR A 12 -5.77 -4.60 5.72
CA THR A 12 -7.17 -4.21 5.47
C THR A 12 -7.34 -3.63 4.06
N LEU A 13 -6.40 -2.80 3.62
CA LEU A 13 -6.41 -2.21 2.28
C LEU A 13 -6.21 -3.27 1.18
N LEU A 14 -5.28 -4.20 1.35
CA LEU A 14 -5.02 -5.28 0.41
C LEU A 14 -6.25 -6.21 0.26
N VAL A 15 -6.84 -6.62 1.38
CA VAL A 15 -8.04 -7.48 1.36
C VAL A 15 -9.23 -6.73 0.73
N ALA A 16 -9.36 -5.43 0.96
CA ALA A 16 -10.43 -4.61 0.38
C ALA A 16 -10.36 -4.51 -1.16
N VAL A 17 -9.20 -4.78 -1.77
CA VAL A 17 -9.01 -4.77 -3.23
C VAL A 17 -8.90 -6.17 -3.83
N GLY A 18 -9.11 -7.22 -3.03
CA GLY A 18 -9.19 -8.59 -3.50
C GLY A 18 -8.00 -9.49 -3.17
N ALA A 19 -7.03 -9.04 -2.37
CA ALA A 19 -5.98 -9.93 -1.88
C ALA A 19 -6.55 -11.02 -0.95
N ASP A 20 -5.83 -12.14 -0.84
CA ASP A 20 -6.21 -13.25 0.04
C ASP A 20 -6.36 -12.76 1.51
N PRO A 21 -7.49 -13.02 2.19
CA PRO A 21 -7.67 -12.64 3.60
C PRO A 21 -6.65 -13.30 4.56
N ALA A 22 -6.02 -14.39 4.15
CA ALA A 22 -4.95 -15.08 4.86
C ALA A 22 -3.57 -14.43 4.65
N ILE A 23 -3.47 -13.33 3.88
CA ILE A 23 -2.22 -12.59 3.72
C ILE A 23 -1.65 -12.14 5.07
N GLU A 24 -0.37 -12.40 5.30
CA GLU A 24 0.34 -12.04 6.51
C GLU A 24 1.37 -10.95 6.24
N THR A 25 1.93 -10.38 7.32
CA THR A 25 2.90 -9.27 7.20
C THR A 25 4.18 -9.67 6.47
N THR A 26 4.52 -10.97 6.45
CA THR A 26 5.67 -11.50 5.70
C THR A 26 5.46 -11.44 4.19
N ASP A 27 4.21 -11.37 3.73
CA ASP A 27 3.87 -11.31 2.30
C ASP A 27 3.91 -9.87 1.77
N PHE A 28 4.07 -8.87 2.65
CA PHE A 28 4.11 -7.45 2.24
C PHE A 28 5.40 -7.07 1.50
N ASP A 29 6.39 -7.95 1.49
CA ASP A 29 7.60 -7.83 0.69
C ASP A 29 7.49 -8.57 -0.67
N ALA A 30 6.38 -9.27 -0.91
CA ALA A 30 6.03 -9.78 -2.23
C ALA A 30 5.51 -8.65 -3.11
N SER A 31 5.75 -8.76 -4.42
CA SER A 31 5.25 -7.78 -5.38
C SER A 31 3.73 -7.90 -5.55
N PHE A 32 3.09 -6.86 -6.08
CA PHE A 32 1.66 -6.92 -6.37
C PHE A 32 1.31 -8.02 -7.39
N GLU A 33 2.17 -8.32 -8.36
CA GLU A 33 1.97 -9.48 -9.25
C GLU A 33 2.05 -10.82 -8.49
N ASP A 34 2.97 -10.97 -7.53
CA ASP A 34 3.06 -12.19 -6.71
C ASP A 34 1.86 -12.36 -5.76
N LEU A 35 1.17 -11.26 -5.45
CA LEU A 35 -0.05 -11.22 -4.65
C LEU A 35 -1.33 -11.33 -5.50
N ASP A 36 -1.20 -11.65 -6.79
CA ASP A 36 -2.31 -11.73 -7.76
C ASP A 36 -3.14 -10.43 -7.84
N LEU A 37 -2.51 -9.27 -7.63
CA LEU A 37 -3.17 -7.96 -7.71
C LEU A 37 -3.03 -7.34 -9.11
N ASP A 38 -4.11 -7.46 -9.87
CA ASP A 38 -4.28 -6.84 -11.18
C ASP A 38 -4.19 -5.31 -11.15
N SER A 39 -4.09 -4.69 -12.33
CA SER A 39 -3.99 -3.23 -12.47
C SER A 39 -5.15 -2.47 -11.83
N LEU A 40 -6.37 -3.00 -11.91
CA LEU A 40 -7.54 -2.38 -11.27
C LEU A 40 -7.41 -2.40 -9.74
N ALA A 41 -7.03 -3.55 -9.17
CA ALA A 41 -6.85 -3.72 -7.74
C ALA A 41 -5.72 -2.82 -7.20
N ARG A 42 -4.62 -2.65 -7.96
CA ARG A 42 -3.54 -1.72 -7.63
C ARG A 42 -3.96 -0.26 -7.65
N ALA A 43 -4.74 0.17 -8.66
CA ALA A 43 -5.29 1.52 -8.72
C ALA A 43 -6.24 1.79 -7.55
N GLU A 44 -7.11 0.82 -7.24
CA GLU A 44 -8.00 0.87 -6.08
C GLU A 44 -7.25 0.91 -4.74
N PHE A 45 -6.12 0.21 -4.65
CA PHE A 45 -5.26 0.24 -3.48
C PHE A 45 -4.60 1.61 -3.32
N ALA A 46 -4.06 2.19 -4.39
CA ALA A 46 -3.51 3.54 -4.39
C ALA A 46 -4.54 4.59 -3.95
N ALA A 47 -5.76 4.51 -4.50
CA ALA A 47 -6.86 5.41 -4.13
C ALA A 47 -7.16 5.33 -2.62
N ARG A 48 -7.25 4.12 -2.06
CA ARG A 48 -7.51 3.93 -0.63
C ARG A 48 -6.34 4.37 0.26
N VAL A 49 -5.09 4.18 -0.18
CA VAL A 49 -3.90 4.72 0.51
C VAL A 49 -3.98 6.25 0.57
N ARG A 50 -4.34 6.90 -0.54
CA ARG A 50 -4.55 8.35 -0.60
C ARG A 50 -5.68 8.81 0.30
N GLU A 51 -6.81 8.11 0.35
CA GLU A 51 -7.90 8.42 1.28
C GLU A 51 -7.47 8.30 2.74
N ALA A 52 -6.67 7.28 3.08
CA ALA A 52 -6.22 7.04 4.44
C ALA A 52 -5.12 8.00 4.91
N THR A 53 -4.28 8.50 4.00
CA THR A 53 -3.04 9.21 4.36
C THR A 53 -2.88 10.59 3.73
N GLY A 54 -3.69 10.92 2.72
CA GLY A 54 -3.54 12.13 1.90
C GLY A 54 -2.42 12.05 0.86
N VAL A 55 -1.66 10.96 0.81
CA VAL A 55 -0.51 10.79 -0.08
C VAL A 55 -0.91 10.05 -1.35
N ASP A 56 -0.61 10.65 -2.49
CA ASP A 56 -0.82 10.03 -3.80
C ASP A 56 0.39 9.21 -4.22
N VAL A 57 0.15 7.93 -4.54
CA VAL A 57 1.17 6.97 -4.95
C VAL A 57 0.85 6.31 -6.29
N GLU A 58 -0.30 6.61 -6.90
CA GLU A 58 -0.84 5.85 -8.05
C GLU A 58 0.16 5.70 -9.20
N ASP A 59 0.81 6.80 -9.59
CA ASP A 59 1.81 6.84 -10.68
C ASP A 59 3.06 5.96 -10.42
N ARG A 60 3.23 5.50 -9.17
CA ARG A 60 4.40 4.72 -8.73
C ARG A 60 4.06 3.25 -8.50
N LEU A 61 2.82 2.79 -8.69
CA LEU A 61 2.38 1.40 -8.42
C LEU A 61 2.42 0.51 -9.67
N ASP A 62 3.63 0.22 -10.15
CA ASP A 62 3.84 -0.84 -11.14
C ASP A 62 3.69 -2.25 -10.49
N PRO A 63 3.53 -3.34 -11.26
CA PRO A 63 3.24 -4.67 -10.71
C PRO A 63 4.36 -5.22 -9.81
N THR A 64 5.60 -4.77 -9.99
CA THR A 64 6.78 -5.20 -9.23
C THR A 64 6.88 -4.54 -7.84
N VAL A 65 6.03 -3.54 -7.57
CA VAL A 65 6.01 -2.82 -6.30
C VAL A 65 5.41 -3.68 -5.20
N THR A 66 5.94 -3.53 -3.98
CA THR A 66 5.48 -4.26 -2.80
C THR A 66 4.65 -3.36 -1.87
N PRO A 67 3.71 -3.91 -1.08
CA PRO A 67 3.02 -3.15 -0.04
C PRO A 67 3.96 -2.45 0.95
N SER A 68 5.06 -3.10 1.33
CA SER A 68 6.14 -2.51 2.15
C SER A 68 6.78 -1.29 1.48
N ALA A 69 6.98 -1.32 0.16
CA ALA A 69 7.51 -0.19 -0.59
C ALA A 69 6.54 0.99 -0.57
N VAL A 70 5.24 0.76 -0.77
CA VAL A 70 4.22 1.82 -0.68
C VAL A 70 4.21 2.48 0.71
N ARG A 71 4.28 1.67 1.78
CA ARG A 71 4.39 2.21 3.15
C ARG A 71 5.60 3.12 3.30
N ARG A 72 6.76 2.75 2.75
CA ARG A 72 7.97 3.61 2.78
C ARG A 72 7.77 4.90 1.98
N MET A 73 7.14 4.84 0.81
CA MET A 73 6.86 6.04 0.00
C MET A 73 5.99 7.04 0.77
N VAL A 74 4.95 6.56 1.44
CA VAL A 74 4.07 7.42 2.24
C VAL A 74 4.81 8.02 3.43
N LEU A 75 5.61 7.23 4.15
CA LEU A 75 6.39 7.72 5.29
C LEU A 75 7.42 8.79 4.87
N ASP A 76 8.08 8.60 3.73
CA ASP A 76 9.05 9.55 3.17
C ASP A 76 8.39 10.89 2.81
N GLN A 77 7.22 10.83 2.17
CA GLN A 77 6.48 12.03 1.77
C GLN A 77 5.93 12.80 2.97
N LEU A 78 5.38 12.11 3.97
CA LEU A 78 4.90 12.75 5.20
C LEU A 78 6.06 13.40 5.98
N SER A 79 7.22 12.75 6.02
CA SER A 79 8.41 13.30 6.68
C SER A 79 8.95 14.56 6.00
N THR A 80 8.70 14.72 4.70
CA THR A 80 9.12 15.90 3.92
C THR A 80 8.20 17.10 4.14
N VAL A 81 6.93 16.88 4.50
CA VAL A 81 5.93 17.96 4.72
C VAL A 81 6.08 18.61 6.10
N ASP A 82 6.71 17.93 7.06
CA ASP A 82 6.98 18.42 8.42
C ASP A 82 8.33 19.19 8.57
N GLY A 83 8.97 19.58 7.46
CA GLY A 83 10.30 20.24 7.41
C GLY A 83 10.28 21.73 7.08
#